data_AF-M1A7B3-F1
#
_entry.id   AF-M1A7B3-F1
#
_cell.length_a   1.000
_cell.length_b   1.000
_cell.length_c   1.000
_cell.angle_alpha   90.00
_cell.angle_beta   90.00
_cell.angle_gamma   90.00
#
_symmetry.space_group_name_H-M   'P 1'
#
loop_
_entity.id
_entity.type
_entity.pdbx_description
1 polymer ?
#
loop_
_entity_poly.entity_id
_entity_poly.type
_entity_poly.pdbx_seq_one_letter_code
_entity_poly.pdbx_strand_id
1 'polypeptide(L)'
;MRTILSLIPKNQTGLFFSILESKKPSKCQLVEKFDNKVWGDNEDDAVKFAILFYIYSFIISEEPTTIVIDRKDFDLVESGRYIDYPWGKKAFDLLILHLHTKIKHDGKYFRLFGFPLALQVWFYECCSNFDEEITVKVCDHIPRILNWKTKKDFPRLSYFAKGMFRDDNNPVRTVQLYV
;
A
#
# COMPACT_ATOMS: atom_id res chain seq x y z
N MET A 1 -34.93 -28.39 -6.48
CA MET A 1 -35.03 -27.06 -5.84
C MET A 1 -34.20 -27.13 -4.55
N ARG A 2 -32.89 -26.86 -4.65
CA ARG A 2 -31.94 -26.99 -3.53
C ARG A 2 -31.91 -25.67 -2.76
N THR A 3 -32.43 -25.65 -1.55
CA THR A 3 -32.23 -24.55 -0.59
C THR A 3 -31.23 -25.02 0.46
N ILE A 4 -29.94 -24.82 0.19
CA ILE A 4 -28.86 -24.90 1.18
C ILE A 4 -28.31 -23.48 1.34
N LEU A 5 -29.13 -22.59 1.88
CA LEU A 5 -28.71 -21.25 2.29
C LEU A 5 -29.17 -20.90 3.73
N SER A 6 -29.70 -21.88 4.47
CA SER A 6 -30.19 -21.67 5.85
C SER A 6 -29.24 -22.16 6.94
N LEU A 7 -27.99 -22.52 6.62
CA LEU A 7 -27.01 -23.05 7.58
C LEU A 7 -25.78 -22.15 7.78
N ILE A 8 -25.93 -20.83 7.64
CA ILE A 8 -24.97 -19.89 8.24
C ILE A 8 -25.57 -19.47 9.59
N PRO A 9 -24.98 -19.85 10.73
CA PRO A 9 -25.47 -19.42 12.03
C PRO A 9 -25.42 -17.89 12.12
N LYS A 10 -26.58 -17.26 12.34
CA LYS A 10 -26.73 -15.80 12.50
C LYS A 10 -26.16 -15.25 13.81
N ASN A 11 -25.15 -15.88 14.41
CA ASN A 11 -24.61 -15.47 15.71
C ASN A 11 -23.06 -15.47 15.80
N GLN A 12 -22.37 -15.41 14.66
CA GLN A 12 -20.92 -15.09 14.57
C GLN A 12 -20.64 -13.78 13.80
N THR A 13 -21.64 -13.21 13.13
CA THR A 13 -21.56 -12.05 12.22
C THR A 13 -21.49 -10.67 12.91
N GLY A 14 -20.87 -10.58 14.07
CA GLY A 14 -20.83 -9.33 14.84
C GLY A 14 -19.56 -9.11 15.67
N LEU A 15 -18.68 -10.12 15.77
CA LEU A 15 -17.50 -10.01 16.62
C LEU A 15 -16.46 -9.06 16.01
N PHE A 16 -16.12 -9.20 14.72
CA PHE A 16 -15.28 -8.23 13.99
C PHE A 16 -15.69 -6.76 14.19
N PHE A 17 -16.99 -6.47 14.01
CA PHE A 17 -17.54 -5.13 14.20
C PHE A 17 -17.51 -4.67 15.66
N SER A 18 -17.94 -5.53 16.59
CA SER A 18 -17.93 -5.22 18.02
C SER A 18 -16.51 -4.95 18.53
N ILE A 19 -15.52 -5.68 18.02
CA ILE A 19 -14.12 -5.49 18.37
C ILE A 19 -13.64 -4.11 17.92
N LEU A 20 -14.15 -3.58 16.81
CA LEU A 20 -13.76 -2.28 16.26
C LEU A 20 -14.72 -1.15 16.63
N GLU A 21 -15.54 -1.33 17.68
CA GLU A 21 -16.52 -0.35 18.18
C GLU A 21 -15.89 0.97 18.62
N SER A 22 -15.72 1.85 17.65
CA SER A 22 -15.70 3.28 17.83
C SER A 22 -16.52 3.89 16.71
N LYS A 23 -17.15 5.05 16.93
CA LYS A 23 -17.92 5.73 15.86
C LYS A 23 -17.08 5.99 14.59
N LYS A 24 -15.74 5.97 14.71
CA LYS A 24 -14.75 6.28 13.69
C LYS A 24 -13.41 5.57 14.02
N PRO A 25 -13.27 4.26 13.72
CA PRO A 25 -12.05 3.54 14.04
C PRO A 25 -10.89 4.04 13.19
N SER A 26 -9.75 4.28 13.82
CA SER A 26 -8.55 4.73 13.14
C SER A 26 -7.71 3.55 12.62
N LYS A 27 -6.85 3.82 11.64
CA LYS A 27 -5.86 2.82 11.20
C LYS A 27 -4.92 2.42 12.34
N CYS A 28 -4.52 3.33 13.24
CA CYS A 28 -3.78 2.97 14.45
C CYS A 28 -4.48 1.92 15.30
N GLN A 29 -5.80 2.07 15.54
CA GLN A 29 -6.56 1.09 16.31
C GLN A 29 -6.66 -0.25 15.60
N LEU A 30 -6.77 -0.25 14.27
CA LEU A 30 -6.72 -1.48 13.48
C LEU A 30 -5.37 -2.19 13.63
N VAL A 31 -4.25 -1.46 13.52
CA VAL A 31 -2.90 -2.01 13.68
C VAL A 31 -2.70 -2.58 15.07
N GLU A 32 -3.05 -1.83 16.11
CA GLU A 32 -2.95 -2.28 17.50
C GLU A 32 -3.75 -3.57 17.75
N LYS A 33 -4.99 -3.62 17.25
CA LYS A 33 -5.84 -4.81 17.37
C LYS A 33 -5.32 -5.98 16.54
N PHE A 34 -4.72 -5.70 15.39
CA PHE A 34 -4.07 -6.70 14.55
C PHE A 34 -2.87 -7.33 15.25
N ASP A 35 -1.97 -6.52 15.80
CA ASP A 35 -0.78 -6.99 16.51
C ASP A 35 -1.15 -7.79 17.77
N ASN A 36 -2.19 -7.35 18.47
CA ASN A 36 -2.72 -8.04 19.66
C ASN A 36 -3.56 -9.29 19.34
N LYS A 37 -3.82 -9.58 18.06
CA LYS A 37 -4.62 -10.74 17.61
C LYS A 37 -5.94 -10.90 18.36
N VAL A 38 -6.68 -9.79 18.49
CA VAL A 38 -7.89 -9.70 19.32
C VAL A 38 -9.04 -10.65 18.91
N TRP A 39 -8.95 -11.25 17.71
CA TRP A 39 -9.88 -12.28 17.23
C TRP A 39 -9.70 -13.63 17.94
N GLY A 40 -8.59 -13.86 18.66
CA GLY A 40 -8.31 -15.13 19.33
C GLY A 40 -8.30 -16.30 18.33
N ASP A 41 -9.17 -17.28 18.55
CA ASP A 41 -9.32 -18.47 17.70
C ASP A 41 -10.38 -18.31 16.58
N ASN A 42 -10.98 -17.11 16.43
CA ASN A 42 -11.94 -16.86 15.35
C ASN A 42 -11.20 -16.60 14.02
N GLU A 43 -11.06 -17.65 13.21
CA GLU A 43 -10.40 -17.59 11.90
C GLU A 43 -11.08 -16.63 10.90
N ASP A 44 -12.41 -16.53 10.93
CA ASP A 44 -13.16 -15.63 10.03
C ASP A 44 -12.85 -14.17 10.33
N ASP A 45 -12.85 -13.80 11.61
CA ASP A 45 -12.45 -12.46 12.04
C ASP A 45 -10.96 -12.21 11.75
N ALA A 46 -10.08 -13.20 11.96
CA ALA A 46 -8.67 -13.09 11.63
C ALA A 46 -8.45 -12.70 10.16
N VAL A 47 -9.19 -13.36 9.25
CA VAL A 47 -9.17 -13.07 7.81
C VAL A 47 -9.67 -11.66 7.53
N LYS A 48 -10.80 -11.25 8.12
CA LYS A 48 -11.35 -9.89 7.96
C LYS A 48 -10.38 -8.80 8.44
N PHE A 49 -9.73 -9.02 9.58
CA PHE A 49 -8.67 -8.16 10.10
C PHE A 49 -7.48 -8.08 9.13
N ALA A 50 -7.02 -9.21 8.61
CA ALA A 50 -5.93 -9.26 7.65
C ALA A 50 -6.26 -8.53 6.34
N ILE A 51 -7.46 -8.71 5.81
CA ILE A 51 -7.91 -8.02 4.60
C ILE A 51 -7.97 -6.51 4.82
N LEU A 52 -8.60 -6.06 5.90
CA LEU A 52 -8.73 -4.64 6.19
C LEU A 52 -7.35 -4.00 6.44
N PHE A 53 -6.48 -4.69 7.19
CA PHE A 53 -5.09 -4.29 7.38
C PHE A 53 -4.37 -4.18 6.04
N TYR A 54 -4.54 -5.16 5.16
CA TYR A 54 -3.91 -5.16 3.84
C TYR A 54 -4.38 -3.99 2.97
N ILE A 55 -5.68 -3.73 2.93
CA ILE A 55 -6.26 -2.60 2.19
C ILE A 55 -5.64 -1.28 2.67
N TYR A 56 -5.67 -1.02 3.97
CA TYR A 56 -5.23 0.28 4.51
C TYR A 56 -3.71 0.43 4.55
N SER A 57 -2.95 -0.66 4.63
CA SER A 57 -1.49 -0.64 4.65
C SER A 57 -0.85 -0.65 3.27
N PHE A 58 -1.42 -1.37 2.30
CA PHE A 58 -0.77 -1.60 1.00
C PHE A 58 -1.54 -1.04 -0.20
N ILE A 59 -2.88 -1.10 -0.20
CA ILE A 59 -3.70 -0.59 -1.32
C ILE A 59 -3.93 0.91 -1.23
N ILE A 60 -4.16 1.42 -0.02
CA ILE A 60 -4.38 2.84 0.25
C ILE A 60 -3.07 3.47 0.74
N SER A 61 -2.24 2.70 1.47
CA SER A 61 -0.91 3.10 1.96
C SER A 61 -0.89 4.41 2.77
N GLU A 62 -1.95 4.62 3.53
CA GLU A 62 -2.26 5.85 4.26
C GLU A 62 -1.56 5.88 5.64
N GLU A 63 -1.23 7.06 6.19
CA GLU A 63 -0.53 7.12 7.49
C GLU A 63 -1.42 6.68 8.67
N PRO A 64 -0.93 5.84 9.61
CA PRO A 64 -1.77 5.26 10.66
C PRO A 64 -2.46 6.27 11.57
N THR A 65 -1.82 7.41 11.82
CA THR A 65 -2.15 8.34 12.92
C THR A 65 -3.27 9.33 12.60
N THR A 66 -3.61 9.53 11.32
CA THR A 66 -4.53 10.61 10.91
C THR A 66 -5.83 10.11 10.29
N ILE A 67 -5.98 8.80 10.10
CA ILE A 67 -6.96 8.27 9.14
C ILE A 67 -8.01 7.42 9.84
N VAL A 68 -9.25 7.83 9.59
CA VAL A 68 -10.47 7.14 9.97
C VAL A 68 -10.82 6.19 8.86
N ILE A 69 -10.95 4.91 9.19
CA ILE A 69 -11.42 3.88 8.29
C ILE A 69 -12.91 4.14 8.02
N ASP A 70 -13.29 4.26 6.75
CA ASP A 70 -14.69 4.46 6.38
C ASP A 70 -15.49 3.22 6.80
N ARG A 71 -16.64 3.44 7.45
CA ARG A 71 -17.58 2.37 7.83
C ARG A 71 -17.93 1.48 6.63
N LYS A 72 -18.03 2.08 5.44
CA LYS A 72 -18.30 1.33 4.20
C LYS A 72 -17.25 0.27 3.90
N ASP A 73 -16.00 0.50 4.26
CA ASP A 73 -14.93 -0.47 4.03
C ASP A 73 -15.04 -1.66 5.00
N PHE A 74 -15.50 -1.45 6.24
CA PHE A 74 -15.85 -2.55 7.14
C PHE A 74 -17.04 -3.35 6.62
N ASP A 75 -18.13 -2.68 6.24
CA ASP A 75 -19.33 -3.33 5.70
C ASP A 75 -18.99 -4.15 4.44
N LEU A 76 -18.04 -3.66 3.64
CA LEU A 76 -17.54 -4.34 2.46
C LEU A 76 -16.73 -5.60 2.81
N VAL A 77 -15.86 -5.53 3.83
CA VAL A 77 -15.09 -6.68 4.32
C VAL A 77 -15.99 -7.72 4.97
N GLU A 78 -16.89 -7.30 5.87
CA GLU A 78 -17.83 -8.22 6.54
C GLU A 78 -18.72 -8.94 5.52
N SER A 79 -19.23 -8.22 4.52
CA SER A 79 -20.10 -8.82 3.51
C SER A 79 -19.37 -9.71 2.51
N GLY A 80 -18.04 -9.83 2.57
CA GLY A 80 -17.23 -10.58 1.61
C GLY A 80 -17.10 -9.92 0.24
N ARG A 81 -17.83 -8.82 -0.02
CA ARG A 81 -17.86 -8.11 -1.31
C ARG A 81 -16.57 -7.36 -1.62
N TYR A 82 -15.62 -7.33 -0.69
CA TYR A 82 -14.29 -6.76 -0.91
C TYR A 82 -13.56 -7.42 -2.09
N ILE A 83 -13.87 -8.67 -2.43
CA ILE A 83 -13.22 -9.39 -3.54
C ILE A 83 -13.58 -8.80 -4.90
N ASP A 84 -14.83 -8.36 -5.06
CA ASP A 84 -15.34 -7.77 -6.31
C ASP A 84 -15.19 -6.25 -6.34
N TYR A 85 -14.74 -5.66 -5.23
CA TYR A 85 -14.58 -4.23 -5.15
C TYR A 85 -13.42 -3.76 -6.03
N PRO A 86 -13.58 -2.68 -6.81
CA PRO A 86 -12.54 -2.20 -7.72
C PRO A 86 -11.46 -1.43 -6.96
N TRP A 87 -10.74 -2.11 -6.07
CA TRP A 87 -9.66 -1.55 -5.25
C TRP A 87 -8.61 -0.83 -6.09
N GLY A 88 -8.32 -1.37 -7.27
CA GLY A 88 -7.38 -0.73 -8.18
C GLY A 88 -7.82 0.63 -8.68
N LYS A 89 -9.11 0.78 -8.99
CA LYS A 89 -9.67 2.09 -9.34
C LYS A 89 -9.63 3.04 -8.14
N LYS A 90 -10.04 2.60 -6.95
CA LYS A 90 -10.00 3.43 -5.73
C LYS A 90 -8.58 3.91 -5.42
N ALA A 91 -7.59 3.03 -5.47
CA ALA A 91 -6.20 3.35 -5.22
C ALA A 91 -5.61 4.29 -6.28
N PHE A 92 -5.97 4.09 -7.56
CA PHE A 92 -5.58 5.00 -8.64
C PHE A 92 -6.20 6.40 -8.48
N ASP A 93 -7.50 6.48 -8.19
CA ASP A 93 -8.19 7.76 -7.97
C ASP A 93 -7.57 8.50 -6.77
N LEU A 94 -7.24 7.79 -5.69
CA LEU A 94 -6.53 8.35 -4.54
C LEU A 94 -5.12 8.85 -4.90
N LEU A 95 -4.39 8.10 -5.71
CA LEU A 95 -3.06 8.52 -6.19
C LEU A 95 -3.17 9.83 -6.99
N ILE A 96 -4.07 9.88 -7.97
CA ILE A 96 -4.28 11.07 -8.82
C ILE A 96 -4.68 12.27 -7.96
N LEU A 97 -5.61 12.09 -7.02
CA LEU A 97 -6.01 13.14 -6.08
C LEU A 97 -4.82 13.69 -5.28
N HIS A 98 -3.94 12.82 -4.77
CA HIS A 98 -2.75 13.23 -4.02
C HIS A 98 -1.72 13.95 -4.91
N LEU A 99 -1.50 13.46 -6.13
CA LEU A 99 -0.62 14.10 -7.10
C LEU A 99 -1.07 15.54 -7.38
N HIS A 100 -2.37 15.76 -7.62
CA HIS A 100 -2.90 17.09 -7.91
C HIS A 100 -2.90 18.04 -6.70
N THR A 101 -3.10 17.52 -5.48
CA THR A 101 -3.32 18.36 -4.29
C THR A 101 -2.07 18.58 -3.43
N LYS A 102 -1.11 17.65 -3.45
CA LYS A 102 0.06 17.64 -2.56
C LYS A 102 1.38 17.93 -3.26
N ILE A 103 1.46 17.78 -4.58
CA ILE A 103 2.64 18.24 -5.34
C ILE A 103 2.55 19.76 -5.46
N LYS A 104 3.07 20.46 -4.44
CA LYS A 104 3.36 21.88 -4.53
C LYS A 104 4.80 22.05 -5.02
N HIS A 105 5.04 23.11 -5.80
CA HIS A 105 6.37 23.44 -6.32
C HIS A 105 7.41 23.76 -5.22
N ASP A 106 7.01 23.93 -3.95
CA ASP A 106 7.87 24.36 -2.83
C ASP A 106 8.24 23.24 -1.84
N GLY A 107 7.67 22.04 -1.97
CA GLY A 107 7.86 20.94 -1.04
C GLY A 107 9.09 20.09 -1.37
N LYS A 108 10.00 19.88 -0.40
CA LYS A 108 11.19 19.02 -0.58
C LYS A 108 10.85 17.53 -0.73
N TYR A 109 9.67 17.08 -0.31
CA TYR A 109 9.17 15.69 -0.42
C TYR A 109 7.67 15.61 -0.10
N PHE A 110 6.96 14.68 -0.75
CA PHE A 110 5.55 14.37 -0.48
C PHE A 110 5.37 12.85 -0.40
N ARG A 111 4.51 12.40 0.51
CA ARG A 111 4.10 10.99 0.58
C ARG A 111 2.91 10.78 -0.35
N LEU A 112 3.01 9.79 -1.23
CA LEU A 112 1.90 9.39 -2.10
C LEU A 112 1.06 8.32 -1.40
N PHE A 113 -0.25 8.46 -1.52
CA PHE A 113 -1.23 7.45 -1.13
C PHE A 113 -1.83 6.78 -2.38
N GLY A 114 -2.56 5.69 -2.18
CA GLY A 114 -3.02 4.81 -3.24
C GLY A 114 -2.01 3.69 -3.49
N PHE A 115 -1.47 3.61 -4.71
CA PHE A 115 -0.58 2.52 -5.19
C PHE A 115 0.94 2.83 -5.14
N PRO A 116 1.55 3.22 -4.00
CA PRO A 116 2.98 3.53 -3.99
C PRO A 116 3.83 2.28 -4.23
N LEU A 117 3.41 1.09 -3.80
CA LEU A 117 4.12 -0.16 -4.11
C LEU A 117 4.10 -0.48 -5.61
N ALA A 118 2.96 -0.30 -6.28
CA ALA A 118 2.90 -0.53 -7.73
C ALA A 118 3.75 0.51 -8.48
N LEU A 119 3.77 1.77 -8.01
CA LEU A 119 4.69 2.79 -8.55
C LEU A 119 6.15 2.45 -8.28
N GLN A 120 6.49 1.87 -7.13
CA GLN A 120 7.84 1.38 -6.85
C GLN A 120 8.23 0.26 -7.81
N VAL A 121 7.39 -0.76 -7.97
CA VAL A 121 7.63 -1.86 -8.93
C VAL A 121 7.76 -1.31 -10.34
N TRP A 122 6.82 -0.46 -10.79
CA TRP A 122 6.86 0.20 -12.09
C TRP A 122 8.16 1.00 -12.28
N PHE A 123 8.57 1.77 -11.27
CA PHE A 123 9.81 2.52 -11.31
C PHE A 123 11.02 1.60 -11.50
N TYR A 124 11.11 0.49 -10.77
CA TYR A 124 12.21 -0.48 -10.96
C TYR A 124 12.16 -1.23 -12.29
N GLU A 125 10.98 -1.44 -12.86
CA GLU A 125 10.83 -2.04 -14.19
C GLU A 125 11.20 -1.05 -15.32
N CYS A 126 10.95 0.24 -15.14
CA CYS A 126 11.24 1.28 -16.15
C CYS A 126 12.62 1.91 -15.99
N CYS A 127 13.21 1.90 -14.79
CA CYS A 127 14.49 2.52 -14.53
C CYS A 127 15.61 1.66 -15.13
N SER A 128 16.26 2.18 -16.17
CA SER A 128 17.36 1.50 -16.85
C SER A 128 18.68 1.61 -16.08
N ASN A 129 18.89 2.71 -15.36
CA ASN A 129 20.14 3.06 -14.72
C ASN A 129 19.91 3.68 -13.34
N PHE A 130 20.66 3.21 -12.34
CA PHE A 130 20.74 3.83 -11.02
C PHE A 130 22.15 4.35 -10.77
N ASP A 131 22.27 5.28 -9.83
CA ASP A 131 23.57 5.67 -9.31
C ASP A 131 24.27 4.45 -8.67
N GLU A 132 25.45 4.13 -9.18
CA GLU A 132 26.25 2.99 -8.73
C GLU A 132 26.68 3.11 -7.27
N GLU A 133 26.70 4.31 -6.65
CA GLU A 133 26.93 4.47 -5.21
C GLU A 133 25.76 3.94 -4.37
N ILE A 134 24.55 3.87 -4.95
CA ILE A 134 23.32 3.48 -4.27
C ILE A 134 23.06 1.98 -4.49
N THR A 135 23.06 1.54 -5.74
CA THR A 135 22.76 0.15 -6.11
C THR A 135 23.58 -0.30 -7.32
N VAL A 136 23.85 -1.58 -7.40
CA VAL A 136 24.50 -2.22 -8.54
C VAL A 136 23.56 -3.20 -9.20
N LYS A 137 23.59 -3.21 -10.53
CA LYS A 137 22.91 -4.24 -11.30
C LYS A 137 23.71 -5.53 -11.21
N VAL A 138 23.09 -6.61 -10.74
CA VAL A 138 23.72 -7.92 -10.53
C VAL A 138 23.24 -8.98 -11.52
N CYS A 139 22.13 -8.75 -12.21
CA CYS A 139 21.64 -9.64 -13.27
C CYS A 139 20.70 -8.93 -14.26
N ASP A 140 20.14 -9.67 -15.21
CA ASP A 140 19.30 -9.16 -16.31
C ASP A 140 17.97 -9.94 -16.44
N HIS A 141 17.42 -10.43 -15.33
CA HIS A 141 16.20 -11.24 -15.32
C HIS A 141 14.92 -10.39 -15.30
N ILE A 142 13.80 -11.06 -15.57
CA ILE A 142 12.46 -10.53 -15.33
C ILE A 142 11.90 -11.27 -14.10
N PRO A 143 11.36 -10.55 -13.08
CA PRO A 143 11.16 -9.10 -13.01
C PRO A 143 12.46 -8.31 -12.72
N ARG A 144 12.61 -7.13 -13.34
CA ARG A 144 13.82 -6.29 -13.27
C ARG A 144 14.11 -5.78 -11.87
N ILE A 145 13.12 -5.71 -10.98
CA ILE A 145 13.36 -5.34 -9.57
C ILE A 145 14.38 -6.26 -8.86
N LEU A 146 14.45 -7.53 -9.26
CA LEU A 146 15.38 -8.51 -8.67
C LEU A 146 16.82 -8.37 -9.17
N ASN A 147 17.04 -7.52 -10.16
CA ASN A 147 18.34 -7.32 -10.78
C ASN A 147 19.23 -6.35 -10.02
N TRP A 148 18.72 -5.72 -8.95
CA TRP A 148 19.39 -4.63 -8.26
C TRP A 148 19.78 -5.05 -6.84
N LYS A 149 21.02 -4.73 -6.43
CA LYS A 149 21.53 -4.95 -5.08
C LYS A 149 22.04 -3.64 -4.49
N THR A 150 21.52 -3.25 -3.33
CA THR A 150 21.99 -2.05 -2.62
C THR A 150 23.44 -2.24 -2.17
N LYS A 151 24.29 -1.23 -2.40
CA LYS A 151 25.69 -1.26 -1.92
C LYS A 151 25.80 -1.06 -0.41
N LYS A 152 24.80 -0.41 0.20
CA LYS A 152 24.71 -0.12 1.64
C LYS A 152 23.43 -0.72 2.20
N ASP A 153 23.47 -1.08 3.48
CA ASP A 153 22.36 -1.72 4.18
C ASP A 153 21.08 -0.85 4.16
N PHE A 154 21.24 0.48 4.11
CA PHE A 154 20.12 1.43 4.08
C PHE A 154 20.39 2.60 3.13
N PRO A 155 19.72 2.67 1.98
CA PRO A 155 19.81 3.82 1.11
C PRO A 155 19.06 5.00 1.76
N ARG A 156 19.82 5.94 2.33
CA ARG A 156 19.29 7.18 2.90
C ARG A 156 18.86 8.13 1.77
N LEU A 157 17.82 8.92 2.03
CA LEU A 157 17.34 9.97 1.12
C LEU A 157 18.49 10.88 0.63
N SER A 158 19.44 11.19 1.51
CA SER A 158 20.61 12.01 1.17
C SER A 158 21.48 11.38 0.07
N TYR A 159 21.54 10.06 -0.07
CA TYR A 159 22.26 9.41 -1.17
C TYR A 159 21.51 9.57 -2.49
N PHE A 160 20.19 9.38 -2.50
CA PHE A 160 19.37 9.62 -3.70
C PHE A 160 19.43 11.08 -4.14
N ALA A 161 19.32 12.03 -3.20
CA ALA A 161 19.43 13.45 -3.50
C ALA A 161 20.81 13.81 -4.06
N LYS A 162 21.88 13.23 -3.49
CA LYS A 162 23.25 13.37 -3.97
C LYS A 162 23.60 12.42 -5.12
N GLY A 163 22.68 11.69 -5.73
CA GLY A 163 23.05 10.79 -6.81
C GLY A 163 22.04 10.92 -7.92
N MET A 164 21.00 10.11 -7.78
CA MET A 164 19.89 10.00 -8.72
C MET A 164 19.12 11.32 -8.99
N PHE A 165 19.10 12.27 -8.05
CA PHE A 165 18.37 13.53 -8.21
C PHE A 165 19.26 14.77 -8.31
N ARG A 166 20.59 14.62 -8.47
CA ARG A 166 21.46 15.78 -8.71
C ARG A 166 21.02 16.52 -9.98
N ASP A 167 21.07 17.85 -9.93
CA ASP A 167 20.67 18.72 -11.04
C ASP A 167 21.73 18.80 -12.14
N ASP A 168 22.99 18.55 -11.79
CA ASP A 168 24.18 18.65 -12.63
C ASP A 168 24.77 17.27 -12.97
N ASN A 169 25.12 17.06 -14.25
CA ASN A 169 25.84 15.87 -14.76
C ASN A 169 25.25 14.50 -14.34
N ASN A 170 23.93 14.41 -14.19
CA ASN A 170 23.27 13.18 -13.80
C ASN A 170 23.10 12.24 -15.01
N PRO A 171 23.81 11.09 -15.05
CA PRO A 171 23.74 10.15 -16.18
C PRO A 171 22.34 9.49 -16.31
N VAL A 172 21.51 9.56 -15.26
CA VAL A 172 20.14 9.00 -15.24
C VAL A 172 19.13 9.95 -15.90
N ARG A 173 19.44 11.25 -16.08
CA ARG A 173 18.55 12.17 -16.83
C ARG A 173 18.56 11.91 -18.34
N THR A 174 19.54 11.18 -18.85
CA THR A 174 19.62 10.77 -20.26
C THR A 174 18.80 9.50 -20.52
N VAL A 175 17.64 9.34 -19.88
CA VAL A 175 16.64 8.39 -20.37
C VAL A 175 15.92 9.08 -21.52
N GLN A 176 16.46 8.88 -22.74
CA GLN A 176 15.67 9.10 -23.94
C GLN A 176 14.45 8.17 -23.82
N LEU A 177 13.27 8.77 -23.67
CA LEU A 177 12.00 8.12 -23.88
C LEU A 177 11.94 7.71 -25.35
N TYR A 178 12.50 6.53 -25.65
CA TYR A 178 12.12 5.80 -26.85
C TYR A 178 10.78 5.14 -26.52
N VAL A 179 9.71 5.88 -26.78
CA VAL A 179 8.39 5.31 -27.08
C VAL A 179 8.41 4.89 -28.54
#